data_AF-K2E8E6-F1
#
_entry.id   AF-K2E8E6-F1
#
_cell.length_a   1.000
_cell.length_b   1.000
_cell.length_c   1.000
_cell.angle_alpha   90.00
_cell.angle_beta   90.00
_cell.angle_gamma   90.00
#
_symmetry.space_group_name_H-M   'P 1'
#
loop_
_entity.id
_entity.type
_entity.pdbx_description
1 polymer ?
#
loop_
_entity_poly.entity_id
_entity_poly.type
_entity_poly.pdbx_seq_one_letter_code
_entity_poly.pdbx_strand_id
1 'polypeptide(L)'
;MLSESRKYKLGLYLTHQFTAQLPEELLKSVFGNVGTIMAFSLGAPDAKELANEFAPYFNAEDIISLERFQVYMKLMKDGMTSHPFSARIMVPFEKDFLIPKTANRERVIQRSREKYGVPREYVESKINKWVEAKFDKGMAIAQEYKDKEGKGGTATGIPLEKDVSGEQLI
;
A
#
# COMPACT_ATOMS: atom_id res chain seq x y z
N MET A 1 11.81 11.67 -5.91
CA MET A 1 11.12 10.43 -5.49
C MET A 1 11.33 10.10 -4.01
N LEU A 2 12.53 9.74 -3.53
CA LEU A 2 12.74 9.38 -2.10
C LEU A 2 12.68 10.54 -1.10
N SER A 3 13.07 11.78 -1.48
CA SER A 3 12.91 12.93 -0.56
C SER A 3 11.45 13.42 -0.49
N GLU A 4 10.67 13.21 -1.54
CA GLU A 4 9.28 13.66 -1.64
C GLU A 4 8.30 12.72 -0.92
N SER A 5 8.63 11.43 -0.77
CA SER A 5 7.78 10.44 -0.12
C SER A 5 7.50 10.76 1.36
N ARG A 6 8.37 11.54 2.02
CA ARG A 6 8.14 12.04 3.40
C ARG A 6 6.91 12.94 3.48
N LYS A 7 6.64 13.76 2.46
CA LYS A 7 5.44 14.63 2.41
C LYS A 7 4.14 13.82 2.42
N TYR A 8 4.18 12.61 1.87
CA TYR A 8 3.04 11.72 1.74
C TYR A 8 2.97 10.64 2.83
N LYS A 9 3.86 10.69 3.85
CA LYS A 9 3.98 9.67 4.91
C LYS A 9 4.11 8.23 4.36
N LEU A 10 4.73 8.07 3.20
CA LEU A 10 4.93 6.78 2.56
C LEU A 10 6.16 6.08 3.15
N GLY A 11 5.98 4.86 3.64
CA GLY A 11 7.08 3.95 3.98
C GLY A 11 7.42 3.07 2.78
N LEU A 12 8.70 3.02 2.39
CA LEU A 12 9.17 2.23 1.27
C LEU A 12 10.21 1.21 1.75
N TYR A 13 10.07 -0.03 1.30
CA TYR A 13 11.04 -1.09 1.49
C TYR A 13 11.60 -1.47 0.12
N LEU A 14 12.91 -1.31 -0.04
CA LEU A 14 13.62 -1.65 -1.28
C LEU A 14 14.50 -2.88 -1.03
N THR A 15 14.24 -3.95 -1.76
CA THR A 15 15.01 -5.20 -1.70
C THR A 15 15.54 -5.53 -3.08
N HIS A 16 16.85 -5.70 -3.18
CA HIS A 16 17.57 -6.02 -4.41
C HIS A 16 18.58 -7.14 -4.14
N GLN A 17 18.87 -7.95 -5.16
CA GLN A 17 19.87 -9.02 -5.07
C GLN A 17 21.26 -8.54 -5.49
N PHE A 18 21.32 -7.63 -6.46
CA PHE A 18 22.55 -7.06 -6.99
C PHE A 18 22.39 -5.54 -7.08
N THR A 19 23.41 -4.80 -6.65
CA THR A 19 23.45 -3.34 -6.72
C THR A 19 23.48 -2.86 -8.18
N ALA A 20 24.14 -3.60 -9.07
CA ALA A 20 24.23 -3.31 -10.51
C ALA A 20 22.89 -3.29 -11.27
N GLN A 21 21.79 -3.79 -10.68
CA GLN A 21 20.45 -3.66 -11.27
C GLN A 21 19.93 -2.22 -11.23
N LEU A 22 20.49 -1.39 -10.34
CA LEU A 22 20.09 0.00 -10.19
C LEU A 22 21.10 0.90 -10.94
N PRO A 23 20.61 1.91 -11.69
CA PRO A 23 21.48 2.94 -12.22
C PRO A 23 22.29 3.60 -11.09
N GLU A 24 23.56 3.94 -11.35
CA GLU A 24 24.47 4.49 -10.34
C GLU A 24 23.92 5.75 -9.66
N GLU A 25 23.24 6.62 -10.42
CA GLU A 25 22.60 7.83 -9.89
C GLU A 25 21.49 7.50 -8.87
N LEU A 26 20.67 6.48 -9.17
CA LEU A 26 19.62 6.03 -8.27
C LEU A 26 20.24 5.42 -7.01
N LEU A 27 21.33 4.67 -7.16
CA LEU A 27 22.04 4.03 -6.07
C LEU A 27 22.60 5.05 -5.08
N LYS A 28 23.27 6.09 -5.58
CA LYS A 28 23.74 7.25 -4.78
C LYS A 28 22.57 7.96 -4.10
N SER A 29 21.46 8.14 -4.81
CA SER A 29 20.25 8.76 -4.24
C SER A 29 19.64 7.93 -3.12
N VAL A 30 19.64 6.59 -3.24
CA VAL A 30 19.15 5.67 -2.21
C VAL A 30 20.04 5.75 -0.97
N PHE A 31 21.35 5.56 -1.10
CA PHE A 31 22.26 5.59 0.05
C PHE A 31 22.30 6.96 0.75
N GLY A 32 22.21 8.06 0.00
CA GLY A 32 22.14 9.40 0.61
C GLY A 32 20.86 9.70 1.40
N ASN A 33 19.76 8.96 1.17
CA ASN A 33 18.45 9.26 1.77
C ASN A 33 17.95 8.16 2.72
N VAL A 34 18.55 6.99 2.72
CA VAL A 34 18.12 5.83 3.53
C VAL A 34 18.93 5.76 4.82
N GLY A 35 18.27 5.98 5.96
CA GLY A 35 18.90 5.84 7.28
C GLY A 35 18.87 4.42 7.84
N THR A 36 18.04 3.53 7.29
CA THR A 36 17.93 2.12 7.72
C THR A 36 18.38 1.20 6.59
N ILE A 37 19.46 0.46 6.81
CA ILE A 37 20.01 -0.50 5.84
C ILE A 37 20.14 -1.86 6.53
N MET A 38 19.73 -2.91 5.83
CA MET A 38 19.92 -4.30 6.23
C MET A 38 20.63 -5.04 5.09
N ALA A 39 21.72 -5.72 5.42
CA ALA A 39 22.56 -6.48 4.52
C ALA A 39 22.56 -7.95 4.92
N PHE A 40 22.39 -8.81 3.92
CA PHE A 40 22.59 -10.25 4.02
C PHE A 40 23.98 -10.60 3.49
N SER A 41 24.30 -11.90 3.40
CA SER A 41 25.46 -12.34 2.64
C SER A 41 25.34 -11.85 1.19
N LEU A 42 26.34 -11.09 0.75
CA LEU A 42 26.44 -10.51 -0.58
C LEU A 42 27.71 -11.00 -1.29
N GLY A 43 27.71 -10.90 -2.62
CA GLY A 43 28.92 -11.11 -3.40
C GLY A 43 29.94 -9.99 -3.20
N ALA A 44 31.21 -10.26 -3.52
CA ALA A 44 32.31 -9.30 -3.40
C ALA A 44 32.04 -7.89 -4.00
N PRO A 45 31.48 -7.74 -5.22
CA PRO A 45 31.24 -6.40 -5.77
C PRO A 45 30.21 -5.60 -4.95
N ASP A 46 29.10 -6.23 -4.58
CA ASP A 46 28.03 -5.58 -3.82
C ASP A 46 28.45 -5.29 -2.36
N ALA A 47 29.20 -6.21 -1.76
CA ALA A 47 29.72 -6.04 -0.40
C ALA A 47 30.68 -4.85 -0.30
N LYS A 48 31.52 -4.62 -1.32
CA LYS A 48 32.45 -3.49 -1.36
C LYS A 48 31.72 -2.15 -1.42
N GLU A 49 30.68 -2.04 -2.23
CA GLU A 49 29.85 -0.84 -2.31
C GLU A 49 29.17 -0.55 -0.96
N LEU A 50 28.63 -1.59 -0.32
CA LEU A 50 27.87 -1.46 0.91
C LEU A 50 28.73 -1.29 2.17
N ALA A 51 29.98 -1.75 2.16
CA ALA A 51 30.90 -1.63 3.29
C ALA A 51 31.10 -0.17 3.76
N ASN A 52 31.05 0.79 2.84
CA ASN A 52 31.14 2.22 3.17
C ASN A 52 30.02 2.68 4.11
N GLU A 53 28.83 2.09 3.99
CA GLU A 53 27.67 2.44 4.82
C GLU A 53 27.74 1.87 6.24
N PHE A 54 28.62 0.89 6.46
CA PHE A 54 28.85 0.21 7.73
C PHE A 54 30.20 0.54 8.37
N ALA A 55 31.04 1.30 7.66
CA ALA A 55 32.32 1.77 8.17
C ALA A 55 32.13 2.63 9.44
N PRO A 56 33.05 2.55 10.42
CA PRO A 56 34.26 1.71 10.45
C PRO A 56 34.05 0.31 11.05
N TYR A 57 32.82 -0.11 11.31
CA TYR A 57 32.53 -1.29 12.15
C TYR A 57 32.63 -2.62 11.39
N PHE A 58 32.19 -2.64 10.13
CA PHE A 58 32.22 -3.82 9.28
C PHE A 58 32.91 -3.48 7.96
N ASN A 59 33.67 -4.43 7.44
CA ASN A 59 34.29 -4.37 6.13
C ASN A 59 33.53 -5.24 5.10
N ALA A 60 34.04 -5.29 3.87
CA ALA A 60 33.41 -6.07 2.81
C ALA A 60 33.51 -7.58 3.08
N GLU A 61 34.63 -8.04 3.64
CA GLU A 61 34.86 -9.44 3.98
C GLU A 61 33.87 -9.95 5.02
N ASP A 62 33.54 -9.13 6.03
CA ASP A 62 32.55 -9.43 7.05
C ASP A 62 31.19 -9.69 6.39
N ILE A 63 30.76 -8.79 5.50
CA ILE A 63 29.47 -8.88 4.79
C ILE A 63 29.41 -10.16 3.92
N ILE A 64 30.51 -10.50 3.25
CA ILE A 64 30.59 -11.73 2.42
C ILE A 64 30.49 -12.97 3.32
N SER A 65 31.15 -12.94 4.49
CA SER A 65 31.23 -14.07 5.42
C SER A 65 29.94 -14.35 6.21
N LEU A 66 28.92 -13.49 6.10
CA LEU A 66 27.65 -13.67 6.79
C LEU A 66 27.05 -15.05 6.51
N GLU A 67 26.75 -15.77 7.58
CA GLU A 67 26.08 -17.06 7.49
C GLU A 67 24.59 -16.90 7.17
N ARG A 68 23.94 -18.01 6.79
CA ARG A 68 22.50 -18.05 6.58
C ARG A 68 21.76 -17.53 7.81
N PHE A 69 20.80 -16.63 7.59
CA PHE A 69 19.99 -15.96 8.61
C PHE A 69 20.74 -14.98 9.51
N GLN A 70 22.02 -14.72 9.28
CA GLN A 70 22.69 -13.58 9.89
C GLN A 70 22.58 -12.36 8.97
N VAL A 71 22.45 -11.19 9.58
CA VAL A 71 22.39 -9.91 8.88
C VAL A 71 23.22 -8.87 9.61
N TYR A 72 23.80 -7.95 8.85
CA TYR A 72 24.28 -6.68 9.39
C TYR A 72 23.27 -5.61 9.11
N MET A 73 23.02 -4.74 10.08
CA MET A 73 22.09 -3.65 9.89
C MET A 73 22.43 -2.42 10.70
N LYS A 74 22.01 -1.27 10.16
CA LYS A 74 21.91 -0.01 10.88
C LYS A 74 20.47 0.45 10.83
N LEU A 75 19.95 0.89 11.97
CA LEU A 75 18.57 1.32 12.11
C LEU A 75 18.52 2.82 12.33
N MET A 76 17.65 3.52 11.60
CA MET A 76 17.26 4.86 11.96
C MET A 76 16.09 4.80 12.96
N LYS A 77 16.36 5.21 14.20
CA LYS A 77 15.37 5.27 15.28
C LYS A 77 15.32 6.70 15.81
N ASP A 78 14.12 7.27 15.89
CA ASP A 78 13.88 8.62 16.42
C ASP A 78 14.75 9.71 15.73
N GLY A 79 15.01 9.53 14.43
CA GLY A 79 15.83 10.45 13.64
C GLY A 79 17.34 10.30 13.81
N MET A 80 17.80 9.35 14.64
CA MET A 80 19.21 9.03 14.81
C MET A 80 19.54 7.67 14.20
N THR A 81 20.68 7.59 13.51
CA THR A 81 21.19 6.32 12.99
C THR A 81 21.91 5.58 14.10
N SER A 82 21.54 4.32 14.32
CA SER A 82 22.22 3.43 15.25
C SER A 82 23.63 3.11 14.76
N HIS A 83 24.47 2.63 15.68
CA HIS A 83 25.69 1.98 15.25
C HIS A 83 25.30 0.71 14.48
N PRO A 84 26.05 0.31 13.44
CA PRO A 84 25.89 -0.99 12.81
C PRO A 84 25.98 -2.12 13.84
N PHE A 85 25.09 -3.10 13.72
CA PHE A 85 25.11 -4.29 14.57
C PHE A 85 24.71 -5.53 13.77
N SER A 86 25.14 -6.70 14.26
CA SER A 86 24.68 -7.98 13.74
C SER A 86 23.36 -8.39 14.37
N ALA A 87 22.49 -8.98 13.56
CA ALA A 87 21.28 -9.60 14.03
C ALA A 87 21.12 -10.98 13.40
N ARG A 88 20.36 -11.84 14.08
CA ARG A 88 19.97 -13.15 13.54
C ARG A 88 18.47 -13.17 13.32
N ILE A 89 18.08 -13.56 12.12
CA ILE A 89 16.67 -13.74 11.77
C ILE A 89 16.15 -14.98 12.48
N MET A 90 15.03 -14.81 13.17
CA MET A 90 14.28 -15.93 13.72
C MET A 90 13.69 -16.74 12.56
N VAL A 91 14.09 -18.00 12.44
CA VAL A 91 13.64 -18.88 11.36
C VAL A 91 12.23 -19.40 11.71
N PRO A 92 11.21 -19.14 10.87
CA PRO A 92 9.85 -19.62 11.16
C PRO A 92 9.65 -21.13 10.91
N PHE A 93 10.68 -21.91 10.56
CA PHE A 93 10.49 -23.23 9.94
C PHE A 93 11.32 -24.37 10.54
N GLU A 94 12.09 -24.12 11.61
CA GLU A 94 12.61 -25.23 12.40
C GLU A 94 11.46 -25.83 13.21
N LYS A 95 11.27 -27.15 13.11
CA LYS A 95 10.18 -27.89 13.77
C LYS A 95 10.08 -27.61 15.27
N ASP A 96 11.20 -27.21 15.88
CA ASP A 96 11.35 -27.00 17.31
C ASP A 96 11.30 -25.52 17.74
N PHE A 97 11.33 -24.56 16.79
CA PHE A 97 11.53 -23.12 17.11
C PHE A 97 10.36 -22.19 16.75
N LEU A 98 9.23 -22.73 16.36
CA LEU A 98 7.99 -21.95 16.36
C LEU A 98 7.43 -22.01 17.77
N ILE A 99 7.27 -20.84 18.40
CA ILE A 99 6.32 -20.56 19.49
C ILE A 99 5.36 -21.75 19.66
N PRO A 100 5.46 -22.55 20.75
CA PRO A 100 4.74 -23.82 20.85
C PRO A 100 3.32 -23.57 20.41
N LYS A 101 2.83 -24.34 19.42
CA LYS A 101 1.50 -24.12 18.80
C LYS A 101 0.52 -23.78 19.91
N THR A 102 0.22 -22.49 20.04
CA THR A 102 -0.67 -22.09 21.11
C THR A 102 -2.03 -22.66 20.72
N ALA A 103 -2.76 -23.25 21.68
CA ALA A 103 -4.14 -23.67 21.48
C ALA A 103 -5.09 -22.48 21.22
N ASN A 104 -4.55 -21.29 20.93
CA ASN A 104 -5.24 -20.02 20.77
C ASN A 104 -5.73 -19.78 19.35
N ARG A 105 -5.53 -20.69 18.39
CA ARG A 105 -5.96 -20.53 16.99
C ARG A 105 -7.42 -20.07 16.90
N GLU A 106 -8.33 -20.81 17.53
CA GLU A 106 -9.76 -20.49 17.57
C GLU A 106 -10.02 -19.13 18.22
N ARG A 107 -9.31 -18.79 19.31
CA ARG A 107 -9.43 -17.49 19.98
C ARG A 107 -8.99 -16.33 19.09
N VAL A 108 -7.90 -16.50 18.33
CA VAL A 108 -7.40 -15.48 17.40
C VAL A 108 -8.38 -15.28 16.24
N ILE A 109 -8.92 -16.37 15.68
CA ILE A 109 -9.93 -16.30 14.62
C ILE A 109 -11.19 -15.60 15.12
N GLN A 110 -11.68 -15.96 16.30
CA GLN A 110 -12.86 -15.35 16.92
C GLN A 110 -12.64 -13.84 17.15
N ARG A 111 -11.52 -13.44 17.77
CA ARG A 111 -11.17 -12.03 17.99
C ARG A 111 -11.05 -11.24 16.68
N SER A 112 -10.47 -11.84 15.65
CA SER A 112 -10.37 -11.22 14.34
C SER A 112 -11.75 -10.98 13.72
N ARG A 113 -12.65 -11.98 13.79
CA ARG A 113 -14.04 -11.86 13.31
C ARG A 113 -14.84 -10.84 14.11
N GLU A 114 -14.66 -10.74 15.43
CA GLU A 114 -15.32 -9.72 16.26
C GLU A 114 -14.87 -8.31 15.91
N LYS A 115 -13.56 -8.12 15.62
CA LYS A 115 -12.97 -6.80 15.42
C LYS A 115 -13.05 -6.31 13.98
N TYR A 116 -12.91 -7.23 13.02
CA TYR A 116 -12.80 -6.92 11.59
C TYR A 116 -13.86 -7.61 10.73
N GLY A 117 -14.55 -8.62 11.27
CA GLY A 117 -15.63 -9.30 10.56
C GLY A 117 -16.90 -8.44 10.54
N VAL A 118 -17.62 -8.52 9.43
CA VAL A 118 -18.92 -7.88 9.26
C VAL A 118 -19.93 -8.98 8.92
N PRO A 119 -21.14 -8.98 9.51
CA PRO A 119 -22.17 -9.96 9.18
C PRO A 119 -22.43 -9.99 7.67
N ARG A 120 -22.55 -11.19 7.12
CA ARG A 120 -22.73 -11.41 5.69
C ARG A 120 -23.99 -10.69 5.20
N GLU A 121 -25.06 -10.76 5.97
CA GLU A 121 -26.36 -10.14 5.68
C GLU A 121 -26.24 -8.62 5.56
N TYR A 122 -25.39 -7.98 6.38
CA TYR A 122 -25.14 -6.55 6.30
C TYR A 122 -24.41 -6.17 5.02
N VAL A 123 -23.37 -6.93 4.64
CA VAL A 123 -22.61 -6.72 3.40
C VAL A 123 -23.51 -6.94 2.18
N GLU A 124 -24.27 -8.03 2.15
CA GLU A 124 -25.20 -8.34 1.06
C GLU A 124 -26.29 -7.27 0.93
N SER A 125 -26.85 -6.78 2.03
CA SER A 125 -27.85 -5.69 1.99
C SER A 125 -27.27 -4.38 1.42
N LYS A 126 -26.01 -4.07 1.71
CA LYS A 126 -25.33 -2.90 1.14
C LYS A 126 -25.05 -3.08 -0.35
N ILE A 127 -24.60 -4.26 -0.74
CA ILE A 127 -24.36 -4.59 -2.15
C ILE A 127 -25.67 -4.51 -2.93
N ASN A 128 -26.74 -5.13 -2.43
CA ASN A 128 -28.05 -5.11 -3.09
C ASN A 128 -28.61 -3.69 -3.21
N LYS A 129 -28.53 -2.87 -2.16
CA LYS A 129 -28.92 -1.44 -2.25
C LYS A 129 -28.11 -0.66 -3.29
N TRP A 130 -26.83 -0.99 -3.45
CA TRP A 130 -25.97 -0.33 -4.44
C TRP A 130 -26.25 -0.80 -5.87
N VAL A 131 -26.59 -2.07 -6.04
CA VAL A 131 -26.97 -2.68 -7.33
C VAL A 131 -28.39 -2.27 -7.75
N GLU A 132 -29.32 -2.17 -6.81
CA GLU A 132 -30.71 -1.73 -7.04
C GLU A 132 -30.84 -0.22 -7.19
N ALA A 133 -29.84 0.56 -6.78
CA ALA A 133 -29.73 1.97 -7.13
C ALA A 133 -29.49 2.10 -8.64
N LYS A 134 -30.55 1.91 -9.43
CA LYS A 134 -30.61 2.35 -10.81
C LYS A 134 -30.32 3.85 -10.81
N PHE A 135 -29.17 4.23 -11.38
CA PHE A 135 -28.96 5.59 -11.84
C PHE A 135 -29.99 5.90 -12.92
N ASP A 136 -31.12 6.47 -12.51
CA ASP A 136 -32.18 6.88 -13.42
C ASP A 136 -31.85 8.27 -13.94
N LYS A 137 -31.38 8.34 -15.20
CA LYS A 137 -31.07 9.61 -15.88
C LYS A 137 -32.26 10.58 -15.87
N GLY A 138 -33.49 10.06 -15.77
CA GLY A 138 -34.70 10.88 -15.66
C GLY A 138 -34.80 11.69 -14.37
N MET A 139 -34.31 11.17 -13.24
CA MET A 139 -34.33 11.89 -11.95
C MET A 139 -33.32 13.04 -11.91
N ALA A 140 -32.13 12.84 -12.48
CA ALA A 140 -31.11 13.89 -12.59
C ALA A 140 -31.59 15.07 -13.47
N ILE A 141 -32.27 14.76 -14.58
CA ILE A 141 -32.85 15.77 -15.48
C ILE A 141 -34.02 16.49 -14.78
N ALA A 142 -34.91 15.77 -14.09
CA ALA A 142 -36.04 16.37 -13.36
C ALA A 142 -35.60 17.29 -12.21
N GLN A 143 -34.47 17.02 -11.57
CA GLN A 143 -33.87 17.89 -10.56
C GLN A 143 -33.27 19.17 -11.17
N GLU A 144 -32.64 19.09 -12.35
CA GLU A 144 -32.18 20.29 -13.07
C GLU A 144 -33.33 21.20 -13.53
N TYR A 145 -34.48 20.65 -13.92
CA TYR A 145 -35.67 21.45 -14.28
C TYR A 145 -36.30 22.15 -13.07
N LYS A 146 -36.39 21.48 -11.92
CA LYS A 146 -36.90 22.09 -10.67
C LYS A 146 -35.99 23.20 -10.14
N ASP A 147 -34.68 23.06 -10.27
CA ASP A 147 -33.72 24.08 -9.84
C ASP A 147 -33.72 25.31 -10.77
N LYS A 148 -34.12 25.16 -12.04
CA LYS A 148 -34.32 26.27 -12.97
C LYS A 148 -35.64 27.02 -12.74
N GLU A 149 -36.72 26.32 -12.39
CA GLU A 149 -38.01 26.97 -12.04
C GLU A 149 -37.95 27.75 -10.71
N GLY A 150 -37.02 27.42 -9.81
CA GLY A 150 -36.82 28.15 -8.55
C GLY A 150 -36.15 29.52 -8.66
N LYS A 151 -35.67 29.93 -9.85
CA LYS A 151 -34.98 31.22 -10.09
C LYS A 151 -35.54 31.95 -11.31
N GLY A 152 -36.76 32.49 -11.20
CA GLY A 152 -37.26 33.50 -12.14
C GLY A 152 -38.76 33.40 -12.35
N GLY A 153 -39.49 34.38 -11.81
CA GLY A 153 -40.94 34.45 -11.95
C GLY A 153 -41.43 34.92 -13.33
N THR A 154 -42.74 34.65 -13.52
CA THR A 154 -43.76 35.30 -14.37
C THR A 154 -43.88 35.00 -15.87
N ALA A 155 -45.14 34.60 -16.21
CA ALA A 155 -45.87 34.68 -17.49
C ALA A 155 -45.37 33.77 -18.64
N THR A 156 -46.17 33.09 -19.46
CA THR A 156 -47.59 33.14 -19.88
C THR A 156 -47.89 31.82 -20.62
N GLY A 157 -49.14 31.34 -20.64
CA GLY A 157 -49.45 29.92 -20.93
C GLY A 157 -49.82 29.48 -22.36
N ILE A 158 -50.12 28.15 -22.41
CA ILE A 158 -51.05 27.36 -23.28
C ILE A 158 -50.64 27.14 -24.77
N PRO A 159 -50.95 25.99 -25.45
CA PRO A 159 -51.46 24.67 -25.03
C PRO A 159 -50.61 23.45 -25.46
N LEU A 160 -50.97 22.30 -24.88
CA LEU A 160 -50.73 20.96 -25.39
C LEU A 160 -51.38 20.78 -26.77
N GLU A 161 -50.62 20.39 -27.79
CA GLU A 161 -51.15 19.79 -29.01
C GLU A 161 -50.86 18.29 -29.00
N LYS A 162 -51.95 17.51 -29.00
CA LYS A 162 -51.96 16.07 -29.26
C LYS A 162 -52.15 15.83 -30.76
N ASP A 163 -51.67 14.66 -31.19
CA ASP A 163 -52.02 13.91 -32.40
C ASP A 163 -51.37 14.41 -33.72
N VAL A 164 -50.93 13.61 -34.69
CA VAL A 164 -51.08 12.17 -35.01
C VAL A 164 -49.91 11.74 -35.93
N SER A 165 -49.59 10.44 -35.92
CA SER A 165 -49.23 9.58 -37.09
C SER A 165 -47.91 9.73 -37.87
N GLY A 166 -47.30 8.56 -38.11
CA GLY A 166 -46.29 8.30 -39.15
C GLY A 166 -44.87 8.61 -38.69
N GLU A 167 -43.84 7.77 -38.84
CA GLU A 167 -43.66 6.74 -39.84
C GLU A 167 -42.53 5.81 -39.38
N GLN A 168 -42.62 4.58 -39.88
CA GLN A 168 -41.72 3.48 -39.63
C GLN A 168 -40.48 3.59 -40.55
N LEU A 169 -39.43 2.85 -40.17
CA LEU A 169 -38.37 2.26 -41.01
C LEU A 169 -36.94 2.83 -40.93
N ILE A 170 -36.07 1.84 -40.69
CA ILE A 170 -34.60 1.66 -40.84
C ILE A 170 -33.73 2.19 -39.71
#